data_AF-A0A1Y2L517-F1
#
_entry.id   AF-A0A1Y2L517-F1
#
_cell.length_a   1.000
_cell.length_b   1.000
_cell.length_c   1.000
_cell.angle_alpha   90.00
_cell.angle_beta   90.00
_cell.angle_gamma   90.00
#
_symmetry.space_group_name_H-M   'P 1'
#
loop_
_entity.id
_entity.type
_entity.pdbx_description
1 polymer ?
#
loop_
_entity_poly.entity_id
_entity_poly.type
_entity_poly.pdbx_seq_one_letter_code
_entity_poly.pdbx_strand_id
1 'polypeptide(L)'
;MKKNGFIPAMITGLVLLSACSSDPRIMPNDHMQQLATAFSLRDIHGPLPSGWRQLDGTEISYRFANETYGVYSVTTDQQLLVMHLEDNSTGNLVGLDQPRKCQWTSIADRLTLDCEKFEKSWRIYTNGPDLIAADLEEETYAVMKKRSTY
;
A
#
# COMPACT_ATOMS: atom_id res chain seq x y z
N MET A 1 -61.87 -1.18 40.35
CA MET A 1 -60.70 -0.32 40.66
C MET A 1 -59.49 -0.87 39.90
N LYS A 2 -58.71 0.03 39.29
CA LYS A 2 -57.61 -0.20 38.34
C LYS A 2 -56.45 -1.04 38.87
N LYS A 3 -55.66 -1.59 37.93
CA LYS A 3 -54.19 -1.87 37.87
C LYS A 3 -53.97 -3.28 37.28
N ASN A 4 -53.06 -3.60 36.38
CA ASN A 4 -51.93 -2.99 35.66
C ASN A 4 -51.74 -3.87 34.39
N GLY A 5 -51.44 -3.33 33.20
CA GLY A 5 -50.06 -3.08 32.78
C GLY A 5 -49.65 -4.06 31.68
N PHE A 6 -49.91 -3.71 30.41
CA PHE A 6 -49.40 -4.41 29.23
C PHE A 6 -47.91 -4.05 29.03
N ILE A 7 -47.05 -5.05 28.89
CA ILE A 7 -45.66 -4.88 28.41
C ILE A 7 -45.54 -5.67 27.10
N PRO A 8 -45.28 -5.03 25.94
CA PRO A 8 -44.87 -5.74 24.75
C PRO A 8 -43.34 -5.90 24.77
N ALA A 9 -42.86 -7.15 24.89
CA ALA A 9 -41.46 -7.46 24.67
C ALA A 9 -41.19 -7.47 23.15
N MET A 10 -40.76 -6.33 22.61
CA MET A 10 -40.10 -6.29 21.31
C MET A 10 -38.72 -6.93 21.44
N ILE A 11 -38.60 -8.19 21.01
CA ILE A 11 -37.29 -8.80 20.72
C ILE A 11 -36.91 -8.34 19.32
N THR A 12 -36.22 -7.21 19.27
CA THR A 12 -35.50 -6.74 18.08
C THR A 12 -34.04 -6.63 18.50
N GLY A 13 -33.15 -7.34 17.82
CA GLY A 13 -31.71 -7.22 18.05
C GLY A 13 -31.03 -8.59 18.13
N LEU A 14 -29.90 -8.84 17.50
CA LEU A 14 -29.00 -8.01 16.70
C LEU A 14 -28.39 -8.99 15.69
N VAL A 15 -28.48 -8.71 14.39
CA VAL A 15 -27.59 -9.35 13.42
C VAL A 15 -26.21 -8.74 13.69
N LEU A 16 -25.36 -9.45 14.42
CA LEU A 16 -23.95 -9.13 14.59
C LEU A 16 -23.29 -9.33 13.22
N LEU A 17 -23.24 -8.27 12.42
CA LEU A 17 -22.31 -8.16 11.31
C LEU A 17 -20.91 -8.11 11.93
N SER A 18 -20.30 -9.28 12.13
CA SER A 18 -18.85 -9.38 12.24
C SER A 18 -18.28 -8.98 10.88
N ALA A 19 -18.15 -7.67 10.65
CA ALA A 19 -17.30 -7.16 9.60
C ALA A 19 -15.88 -7.59 9.96
N CYS A 20 -15.41 -8.70 9.37
CA CYS A 20 -13.99 -8.96 9.24
C CYS A 20 -13.43 -7.77 8.47
N SER A 21 -12.93 -6.78 9.21
CA SER A 21 -12.25 -5.60 8.66
C SER A 21 -10.93 -6.08 8.05
N SER A 22 -10.99 -6.73 6.89
CA SER A 22 -9.82 -6.96 6.06
C SER A 22 -9.33 -5.59 5.62
N ASP A 23 -8.11 -5.23 5.99
CA ASP A 23 -7.48 -4.00 5.52
C ASP A 23 -7.55 -3.99 3.98
N PRO A 24 -8.27 -3.03 3.36
CA PRO A 24 -8.52 -3.02 1.92
C PRO A 24 -7.25 -2.83 1.09
N ARG A 25 -6.12 -2.51 1.74
CA ARG A 25 -4.78 -2.42 1.13
C ARG A 25 -4.10 -3.78 0.98
N ILE A 26 -4.63 -4.84 1.59
CA ILE A 26 -4.14 -6.21 1.41
C ILE A 26 -4.68 -6.75 0.08
N MET A 27 -3.76 -6.96 -0.86
CA MET A 27 -4.06 -7.28 -2.25
C MET A 27 -3.88 -8.77 -2.57
N PRO A 28 -4.89 -9.47 -3.15
CA PRO A 28 -4.74 -10.82 -3.70
C PRO A 28 -3.75 -10.87 -4.89
N ASN A 29 -3.14 -12.02 -5.15
CA ASN A 29 -2.16 -12.15 -6.24
C ASN A 29 -2.78 -11.91 -7.63
N ASP A 30 -3.99 -12.39 -7.87
CA ASP A 30 -4.66 -12.20 -9.17
C ASP A 30 -4.93 -10.70 -9.43
N HIS A 31 -5.28 -9.93 -8.39
CA HIS A 31 -5.45 -8.47 -8.50
C HIS A 31 -4.11 -7.77 -8.77
N MET A 32 -3.02 -8.22 -8.13
CA MET A 32 -1.68 -7.72 -8.39
C MET A 32 -1.27 -7.92 -9.86
N GLN A 33 -1.51 -9.11 -10.43
CA GLN A 33 -1.20 -9.40 -11.84
C GLN A 33 -2.03 -8.54 -12.81
N GLN A 34 -3.30 -8.29 -12.49
CA GLN A 34 -4.14 -7.39 -13.28
C GLN A 34 -3.60 -5.95 -13.26
N LEU A 35 -3.17 -5.46 -12.08
CA LEU A 35 -2.53 -4.15 -11.95
C LEU A 35 -1.19 -4.08 -12.70
N ALA A 36 -0.34 -5.09 -12.56
CA ALA A 36 0.92 -5.20 -13.30
C ALA A 36 0.68 -5.09 -14.80
N THR A 37 -0.25 -5.90 -15.33
CA THR A 37 -0.63 -5.86 -16.76
C THR A 37 -1.15 -4.47 -17.18
N ALA A 38 -1.96 -3.81 -16.34
CA ALA A 38 -2.51 -2.50 -16.65
C ALA A 38 -1.45 -1.38 -16.69
N PHE A 39 -0.34 -1.53 -15.96
CA PHE A 39 0.74 -0.55 -15.87
C PHE A 39 1.99 -0.90 -16.71
N SER A 40 2.15 -2.15 -17.16
CA SER A 40 3.37 -2.61 -17.85
C SER A 40 3.68 -1.95 -19.19
N LEU A 41 2.65 -1.47 -19.90
CA LEU A 41 2.78 -0.80 -21.19
C LEU A 41 2.49 0.71 -21.11
N ARG A 42 2.35 1.26 -19.90
CA ARG A 42 2.02 2.68 -19.74
C ARG A 42 3.27 3.53 -19.82
N ASP A 43 3.15 4.66 -20.52
CA ASP A 43 4.11 5.75 -20.44
C ASP A 43 4.15 6.30 -19.00
N ILE A 44 5.35 6.41 -18.43
CA ILE A 44 5.58 6.92 -17.08
C ILE A 44 5.33 8.44 -16.96
N HIS A 45 5.41 9.15 -18.09
CA HIS A 45 5.10 10.58 -18.20
C HIS A 45 3.68 10.83 -18.73
N GLY A 46 2.99 9.77 -19.15
CA GLY A 46 1.62 9.83 -19.60
C GLY A 46 0.62 10.14 -18.47
N PRO A 47 -0.62 10.53 -18.82
CA PRO A 47 -1.65 10.75 -17.82
C PRO A 47 -1.96 9.44 -17.06
N LEU A 48 -2.25 9.57 -15.76
CA LEU A 48 -2.69 8.44 -14.95
C LEU A 48 -4.08 7.93 -15.40
N PRO A 49 -4.40 6.64 -15.18
CA PRO A 49 -5.76 6.16 -15.40
C PRO A 49 -6.78 6.90 -14.53
N SER A 50 -8.04 6.94 -14.97
CA SER A 50 -9.12 7.55 -14.19
C SER A 50 -9.18 6.94 -12.77
N GLY A 51 -9.39 7.79 -11.77
CA GLY A 51 -9.43 7.40 -10.35
C GLY A 51 -8.07 7.26 -9.67
N TRP A 52 -6.96 7.30 -10.43
CA TRP A 52 -5.62 7.33 -9.86
C TRP A 52 -5.15 8.75 -9.62
N ARG A 53 -4.39 8.94 -8.54
CA ARG A 53 -3.74 10.19 -8.19
C ARG A 53 -2.38 9.95 -7.55
N GLN A 54 -1.55 10.98 -7.53
CA GLN A 54 -0.32 10.98 -6.77
C GLN A 54 -0.58 11.21 -5.27
N LEU A 55 0.20 10.53 -4.44
CA LEU A 55 0.29 10.83 -3.01
C LEU A 55 1.25 12.00 -2.78
N ASP A 56 0.91 12.87 -1.84
CA ASP A 56 1.89 13.81 -1.29
C ASP A 56 2.74 13.15 -0.20
N GLY A 57 3.78 13.86 0.23
CA GLY A 57 4.74 13.40 1.22
C GLY A 57 4.14 13.11 2.59
N THR A 58 3.07 13.83 2.98
CA THR A 58 2.37 13.59 4.25
C THR A 58 1.58 12.29 4.18
N GLU A 59 0.90 12.06 3.06
CA GLU A 59 0.16 10.81 2.83
C GLU A 59 1.10 9.61 2.70
N ILE A 60 2.27 9.78 2.08
CA ILE A 60 3.31 8.75 2.04
C ILE A 60 3.77 8.44 3.47
N SER A 61 4.10 9.45 4.30
CA SER A 61 4.47 9.19 5.70
C SER A 61 3.40 8.36 6.41
N TYR A 62 2.14 8.78 6.32
CA TYR A 62 1.02 8.13 6.98
C TYR A 62 0.80 6.68 6.51
N ARG A 63 0.96 6.41 5.21
CA ARG A 63 0.68 5.09 4.63
C ARG A 63 1.79 4.08 4.84
N PHE A 64 3.04 4.53 4.94
CA PHE A 64 4.21 3.65 4.96
C PHE A 64 4.87 3.53 6.33
N ALA A 65 4.68 4.49 7.24
CA ALA A 65 5.22 4.41 8.60
C ALA A 65 4.66 3.21 9.36
N ASN A 66 5.59 2.41 9.91
CA ASN A 66 5.36 1.15 10.61
C ASN A 66 4.60 0.11 9.78
N GLU A 67 4.80 0.10 8.46
CA GLU A 67 4.11 -0.79 7.53
C GLU A 67 5.11 -1.57 6.67
N THR A 68 4.67 -2.74 6.19
CA THR A 68 5.47 -3.62 5.33
C THR A 68 4.84 -3.75 3.95
N TYR A 69 5.65 -3.56 2.92
CA TYR A 69 5.24 -3.64 1.52
C TYR A 69 6.17 -4.54 0.72
N GLY A 70 5.61 -5.45 -0.07
CA GLY A 70 6.33 -6.08 -1.17
C GLY A 70 6.25 -5.19 -2.41
N VAL A 71 7.37 -5.03 -3.10
CA VAL A 71 7.50 -4.29 -4.36
C VAL A 71 7.67 -5.31 -5.48
N TYR A 72 6.75 -5.29 -6.43
CA TYR A 72 6.69 -6.26 -7.54
C TYR A 72 6.84 -5.53 -8.87
N SER A 73 7.72 -6.02 -9.73
CA SER A 73 7.88 -5.50 -11.09
C SER A 73 6.58 -5.69 -11.88
N VAL A 74 6.16 -4.66 -12.62
CA VAL A 74 5.01 -4.78 -13.53
C VAL A 74 5.35 -5.53 -14.83
N THR A 75 6.64 -5.66 -15.17
CA THR A 75 7.08 -6.25 -16.44
C THR A 75 7.49 -7.71 -16.32
N THR A 76 8.05 -8.09 -15.17
CA THR A 76 8.56 -9.45 -14.94
C THR A 76 7.71 -10.26 -13.96
N ASP A 77 6.70 -9.64 -13.34
CA ASP A 77 5.90 -10.21 -12.25
C ASP A 77 6.73 -10.74 -11.06
N GLN A 78 8.01 -10.34 -10.98
CA GLN A 78 8.94 -10.74 -9.92
C GLN A 78 8.87 -9.78 -8.75
N GLN A 79 8.95 -10.33 -7.54
CA GLN A 79 9.17 -9.52 -6.34
C GLN A 79 10.60 -8.95 -6.39
N LEU A 80 10.71 -7.63 -6.44
CA LEU A 80 11.98 -6.91 -6.44
C LEU A 80 12.56 -6.83 -5.03
N LEU A 81 11.73 -6.44 -4.08
CA LEU A 81 12.12 -6.33 -2.67
C LEU A 81 10.90 -6.34 -1.75
N VAL A 82 11.16 -6.49 -0.45
CA VAL A 82 10.23 -6.24 0.64
C VAL A 82 10.81 -5.10 1.45
N MET A 83 10.03 -4.06 1.68
CA MET A 83 10.39 -2.94 2.54
C MET A 83 9.54 -2.94 3.79
N HIS A 84 10.18 -2.78 4.94
CA HIS A 84 9.54 -2.42 6.18
C HIS A 84 10.07 -1.07 6.62
N LEU A 85 9.19 -0.08 6.77
CA LEU A 85 9.55 1.30 7.07
C LEU A 85 9.01 1.67 8.44
N GLU A 86 9.88 2.06 9.35
CA GLU A 86 9.56 2.47 10.71
C GLU A 86 9.14 3.94 10.73
N ASP A 87 8.34 4.35 11.72
CA ASP A 87 7.87 5.74 11.86
C ASP A 87 8.98 6.75 12.19
N ASN A 88 10.14 6.26 12.63
CA ASN A 88 11.32 7.05 12.97
C ASN A 88 12.29 7.29 11.80
N SER A 89 11.80 7.19 10.55
CA SER A 89 12.59 7.34 9.31
C SER A 89 13.66 6.27 9.08
N THR A 90 13.64 5.16 9.82
CA THR A 90 14.48 3.99 9.55
C THR A 90 13.70 2.91 8.82
N GLY A 91 14.38 2.02 8.11
CA GLY A 91 13.72 0.92 7.41
C GLY A 91 14.65 -0.25 7.15
N ASN A 92 14.06 -1.38 6.77
CA ASN A 92 14.78 -2.58 6.37
C ASN A 92 14.28 -3.06 5.01
N LEU A 93 15.20 -3.42 4.12
CA LEU A 93 14.92 -3.99 2.81
C LEU A 93 15.39 -5.44 2.74
N VAL A 94 14.54 -6.35 2.25
CA VAL A 94 14.82 -7.77 1.99
C VAL A 94 14.56 -8.07 0.51
N GLY A 95 15.27 -9.05 -0.07
CA GLY A 95 15.18 -9.36 -1.50
C GLY A 95 16.36 -8.83 -2.32
N LEU A 96 17.26 -8.09 -1.66
CA LEU A 96 18.63 -7.86 -2.12
C LEU A 96 19.55 -8.99 -1.62
N ASP A 97 20.80 -9.03 -2.11
CA ASP A 97 21.80 -10.06 -1.74
C ASP A 97 21.93 -10.29 -0.23
N GLN A 98 21.72 -9.23 0.57
CA GLN A 98 21.66 -9.26 2.03
C GLN A 98 20.61 -8.26 2.52
N PRO A 99 19.94 -8.49 3.66
CA PRO A 99 19.07 -7.51 4.28
C PRO A 99 19.83 -6.20 4.55
N ARG A 100 19.25 -5.07 4.16
CA ARG A 100 19.89 -3.75 4.33
C ARG A 100 19.07 -2.86 5.23
N LYS A 101 19.75 -2.15 6.12
CA LYS A 101 19.18 -1.02 6.86
C LYS A 101 19.25 0.22 6.00
N CYS A 102 18.19 1.01 6.07
CA CYS A 102 18.03 2.21 5.27
C CYS A 102 17.49 3.35 6.12
N GLN A 103 17.78 4.58 5.71
CA GLN A 103 16.95 5.72 6.05
C GLN A 103 15.88 5.86 4.96
N TRP A 104 14.71 6.37 5.35
CA TRP A 104 13.69 6.72 4.38
C TRP A 104 13.09 8.08 4.71
N THR A 105 12.66 8.78 3.67
CA THR A 105 12.01 10.08 3.79
C THR A 105 10.87 10.19 2.79
N SER A 106 9.91 11.08 3.07
CA SER A 106 8.80 11.35 2.18
C SER A 106 8.68 12.84 1.83
N ILE A 107 9.74 13.39 1.24
CA ILE A 107 9.80 14.82 0.92
C ILE A 107 9.01 15.10 -0.35
N ALA A 108 8.21 16.17 -0.32
CA ALA A 108 7.37 16.64 -1.41
C ALA A 108 6.37 15.58 -1.90
N ASP A 109 6.69 14.83 -2.95
CA ASP A 109 5.85 13.81 -3.58
C ASP A 109 6.55 12.47 -3.79
N ARG A 110 7.67 12.26 -3.07
CA ARG A 110 8.55 11.11 -3.25
C ARG A 110 8.66 10.29 -1.99
N LEU A 111 8.72 8.97 -2.15
CA LEU A 111 9.28 8.05 -1.17
C LEU A 111 10.74 7.80 -1.55
N THR A 112 11.68 8.26 -0.74
CA THR A 112 13.11 8.05 -0.95
C THR A 112 13.65 7.06 0.07
N LEU A 113 14.37 6.05 -0.41
CA LEU A 113 15.12 5.08 0.36
C LEU A 113 16.61 5.33 0.14
N ASP A 114 17.34 5.60 1.22
CA ASP A 114 18.79 5.75 1.24
C ASP A 114 19.40 4.60 2.06
N CYS A 115 20.02 3.66 1.37
CA CYS A 115 20.66 2.49 1.93
C CYS A 115 22.12 2.43 1.48
N GLU A 116 22.96 1.70 2.22
CA GLU A 116 24.33 1.46 1.78
C GLU A 116 24.34 0.82 0.38
N LYS A 117 24.84 1.56 -0.62
CA LYS A 117 24.93 1.16 -2.05
C LYS A 117 23.59 0.85 -2.71
N PHE A 118 22.49 1.40 -2.22
CA PHE A 118 21.19 1.35 -2.87
C PHE A 118 20.42 2.61 -2.52
N GLU A 119 20.17 3.45 -3.51
CA GLU A 119 19.32 4.63 -3.38
C GLU A 119 18.17 4.49 -4.37
N LYS A 120 16.94 4.72 -3.91
CA LYS A 120 15.76 4.72 -4.76
C LYS A 120 14.79 5.81 -4.37
N SER A 121 14.18 6.45 -5.36
CA SER A 121 13.18 7.49 -5.18
C SER A 121 11.98 7.23 -6.09
N TRP A 122 10.81 7.00 -5.49
CA TRP A 122 9.59 6.69 -6.22
C TRP A 122 8.54 7.77 -6.04
N ARG A 123 7.83 8.07 -7.13
CA ARG A 123 6.48 8.67 -7.03
C ARG A 123 5.51 7.57 -6.66
N ILE A 124 4.61 7.85 -5.73
CA ILE A 124 3.59 6.88 -5.33
C ILE A 124 2.23 7.33 -5.86
N TYR A 125 1.59 6.45 -6.61
CA TYR A 125 0.23 6.62 -7.12
C TYR A 125 -0.73 5.70 -6.40
N THR A 126 -1.96 6.17 -6.19
CA THR A 126 -3.04 5.39 -5.57
C THR A 126 -4.38 5.64 -6.23
N ASN A 127 -5.24 4.64 -6.20
CA ASN A 127 -6.70 4.77 -6.42
C ASN A 127 -7.51 4.63 -5.11
N GLY A 128 -6.83 4.66 -3.96
CA GLY A 128 -7.40 4.38 -2.63
C GLY A 128 -6.79 3.11 -2.01
N PRO A 129 -7.23 1.91 -2.41
CA PRO A 129 -6.73 0.64 -1.91
C PRO A 129 -5.38 0.22 -2.51
N ASP A 130 -5.14 0.52 -3.80
CA ASP A 130 -3.97 0.06 -4.52
C ASP A 130 -2.85 1.11 -4.51
N LEU A 131 -1.61 0.64 -4.63
CA LEU A 131 -0.43 1.48 -4.70
C LEU A 131 0.47 1.04 -5.87
N ILE A 132 0.90 2.03 -6.63
CA ILE A 132 1.89 1.88 -7.72
C ILE A 132 3.05 2.82 -7.43
N ALA A 133 4.26 2.27 -7.44
CA ALA A 133 5.50 3.03 -7.46
C ALA A 133 5.85 3.37 -8.91
N ALA A 134 6.30 4.58 -9.15
CA ALA A 134 6.91 4.99 -10.42
C ALA A 134 8.37 5.37 -10.18
N ASP A 135 9.26 4.60 -10.79
CA ASP A 135 10.69 4.86 -10.86
C ASP A 135 10.97 5.68 -12.12
N LEU A 136 11.23 6.97 -11.94
CA LEU A 136 11.45 7.86 -13.08
C LEU A 136 12.85 7.73 -13.69
N GLU A 137 13.79 7.11 -12.99
CA GLU A 137 15.14 6.90 -13.52
C GLU A 137 15.18 5.69 -14.44
N GLU A 138 14.49 4.62 -14.02
CA GLU A 138 14.35 3.41 -14.84
C GLU A 138 13.17 3.47 -15.81
N GLU A 139 12.36 4.53 -15.73
CA GLU A 139 11.13 4.71 -16.50
C GLU A 139 10.17 3.51 -16.39
N THR A 140 10.08 2.92 -15.20
CA THR A 140 9.22 1.75 -14.93
C THR A 140 8.26 1.98 -13.77
N TYR A 141 7.24 1.12 -13.72
CA TYR A 141 6.31 1.02 -12.60
C TYR A 141 6.58 -0.24 -11.76
N ALA A 142 6.18 -0.21 -10.51
CA ALA A 142 6.12 -1.39 -9.64
C ALA A 142 4.82 -1.39 -8.83
N VAL A 143 4.25 -2.58 -8.59
CA VAL A 143 3.11 -2.73 -7.69
C VAL A 143 3.60 -2.79 -6.25
N MET A 144 3.00 -1.98 -5.38
CA MET A 144 3.26 -1.99 -3.95
C MET A 144 2.12 -2.70 -3.22
N LYS A 145 2.39 -3.91 -2.74
CA LYS A 145 1.42 -4.75 -2.06
C LYS A 145 1.72 -4.81 -0.57
N LYS A 146 0.77 -4.36 0.26
CA LYS A 146 0.89 -4.44 1.72
C LYS A 146 0.99 -5.89 2.17
N ARG A 147 1.88 -6.15 3.13
CA ARG A 147 2.08 -7.46 3.77
C ARG A 147 1.74 -7.37 5.26
N SER A 148 1.19 -8.44 5.80
CA SER A 148 0.92 -8.58 7.24
C SER A 148 2.17 -8.93 8.04
N THR A 149 3.25 -9.36 7.39
CA THR A 149 4.51 -9.78 8.02
C THR A 149 5.70 -9.42 7.13
N TYR A 150 6.86 -9.23 7.78
CA TYR A 150 8.18 -9.09 7.16
C TYR A 150 8.62 -10.42 6.53
#